data_AF-A0A2A5A5H2-F1
#
_entry.id   AF-A0A2A5A5H2-F1
#
_cell.length_a   1.000
_cell.length_b   1.000
_cell.length_c   1.000
_cell.angle_alpha   90.00
_cell.angle_beta   90.00
_cell.angle_gamma   90.00
#
_symmetry.space_group_name_H-M   'P 1'
#
loop_
_entity.id
_entity.type
_entity.pdbx_description
1 polymer ?
#
loop_
_entity_poly.entity_id
_entity_poly.type
_entity_poly.pdbx_seq_one_letter_code
_entity_poly.pdbx_strand_id
1 'polypeptide(L)'
;MHRWSDRFRVGTARGRSIVAAVVEPRSARCSRGGGRGSSRLPQRWCGGDYTATFRTHRRSLEKAGLGERAAELTRQAVEIAMRVRDEERPDALVLGSVAPLEDCYRPDLVPDEETCMREHTELMEHLVAAGVDLILIETMNQLGEARAAVQAARRVAPGKWMISFCTSSDGPPGVLLSGEELAPLLSQLGDARAVGVNCVAANAIVDQVGLLREALPETPILAYGNTGHADEDGNWISSDAIHPDDYVAHVTSWIEAGASIVGGCCGTTPQHIRAVTRNLFC
;
A
#
# COMPACT_ATOMS: atom_id res chain seq x y z
N MET A 1 -21.75 -5.38 -14.85
CA MET A 1 -20.31 -5.08 -14.71
C MET A 1 -20.04 -3.62 -14.28
N HIS A 2 -20.98 -2.95 -13.59
CA HIS A 2 -20.89 -1.52 -13.22
C HIS A 2 -21.31 -1.35 -11.75
N ARG A 3 -20.40 -0.81 -10.90
CA ARG A 3 -20.60 -0.23 -9.54
C ARG A 3 -19.35 -0.24 -8.64
N TRP A 4 -18.17 -0.59 -9.15
CA TRP A 4 -16.93 -0.56 -8.35
C TRP A 4 -16.24 0.82 -8.37
N SER A 5 -16.26 1.52 -9.50
CA SER A 5 -15.72 2.88 -9.63
C SER A 5 -16.32 3.87 -8.61
N ASP A 6 -17.57 3.63 -8.21
CA ASP A 6 -18.32 4.56 -7.36
C ASP A 6 -17.90 4.46 -5.89
N ARG A 7 -17.43 3.30 -5.41
CA ARG A 7 -16.92 3.11 -4.05
C ARG A 7 -15.49 3.62 -3.84
N PHE A 8 -14.77 3.86 -4.93
CA PHE A 8 -13.44 4.46 -4.89
C PHE A 8 -13.50 5.99 -4.90
N ARG A 9 -14.64 6.63 -5.17
CA ARG A 9 -14.71 8.10 -5.24
C ARG A 9 -14.68 8.73 -3.84
N VAL A 10 -13.50 9.21 -3.45
CA VAL A 10 -13.33 10.06 -2.26
C VAL A 10 -13.49 11.54 -2.63
N GLY A 11 -13.20 11.92 -3.88
CA GLY A 11 -13.43 13.26 -4.40
C GLY A 11 -13.03 13.39 -5.87
N THR A 12 -13.12 14.60 -6.40
CA THR A 12 -12.55 14.95 -7.71
C THR A 12 -11.39 15.92 -7.52
N ALA A 13 -10.20 15.58 -8.03
CA ALA A 13 -9.14 16.57 -8.20
C ALA A 13 -9.00 16.87 -9.69
N ARG A 14 -9.11 18.15 -10.05
CA ARG A 14 -8.91 18.66 -11.41
C ARG A 14 -9.71 17.89 -12.49
N GLY A 15 -10.95 17.52 -12.16
CA GLY A 15 -11.86 16.82 -13.08
C GLY A 15 -11.66 15.30 -13.19
N ARG A 16 -10.70 14.70 -12.48
CA ARG A 16 -10.52 13.24 -12.38
C ARG A 16 -11.07 12.73 -11.05
N SER A 17 -11.73 11.56 -11.06
CA SER A 17 -12.09 10.86 -9.82
C SER A 17 -10.83 10.30 -9.18
N ILE A 18 -10.51 10.73 -7.96
CA ILE A 18 -9.29 10.33 -7.26
C ILE A 18 -9.62 9.82 -5.86
N VAL A 19 -8.88 8.79 -5.47
CA VAL A 19 -8.97 8.16 -4.16
C VAL A 19 -7.75 8.58 -3.35
N ALA A 20 -7.93 9.36 -2.30
CA ALA A 20 -6.90 9.42 -1.27
C ALA A 20 -6.87 8.06 -0.54
N ALA A 21 -5.71 7.57 -0.17
CA ALA A 21 -5.57 6.31 0.54
C ALA A 21 -4.52 6.53 1.65
N VAL A 22 -4.87 6.20 2.89
CA VAL A 22 -4.02 6.49 4.06
C VAL A 22 -3.20 5.26 4.41
N VAL A 23 -2.00 5.11 3.84
CA VAL A 23 -1.13 3.98 4.22
C VAL A 23 -0.36 4.34 5.49
N GLU A 24 -0.79 3.69 6.58
CA GLU A 24 -0.15 3.55 7.91
C GLU A 24 0.11 4.82 8.74
N PRO A 25 -0.24 4.79 10.04
CA PRO A 25 0.59 5.35 11.09
C PRO A 25 1.17 4.22 11.93
N ARG A 26 2.51 4.07 11.91
CA ARG A 26 3.24 3.15 12.77
C ARG A 26 2.78 3.25 14.23
N SER A 27 2.74 2.09 14.87
CA SER A 27 2.53 1.79 16.29
C SER A 27 1.08 1.62 16.77
N ALA A 28 0.59 0.38 16.66
CA ALA A 28 -0.12 -0.21 17.78
C ALA A 28 0.82 -0.18 18.99
N ARG A 29 0.76 0.89 19.79
CA ARG A 29 1.34 0.89 21.13
C ARG A 29 0.63 -0.20 21.91
N CYS A 30 1.34 -1.28 22.18
CA CYS A 30 0.99 -2.18 23.27
C CYS A 30 0.99 -1.32 24.55
N SER A 31 -0.19 -0.93 25.00
CA SER A 31 -0.36 -0.02 26.13
C SER A 31 -0.02 -0.74 27.43
N ARG A 32 1.09 -0.32 28.05
CA ARG A 32 1.22 -0.38 29.50
C ARG A 32 1.06 1.03 30.06
N GLY A 33 -0.06 1.26 30.75
CA GLY A 33 -0.14 2.16 31.90
C GLY A 33 -0.34 3.65 31.65
N GLY A 34 -1.56 4.12 31.95
CA GLY A 34 -1.79 5.27 32.84
C GLY A 34 -1.57 6.68 32.30
N GLY A 35 -2.67 7.43 32.11
CA GLY A 35 -2.62 8.89 32.04
C GLY A 35 -3.89 9.51 31.51
N ARG A 36 -4.75 10.02 32.41
CA ARG A 36 -5.92 10.84 32.07
C ARG A 36 -5.47 12.18 31.49
N GLY A 37 -6.11 12.64 30.41
CA GLY A 37 -5.93 14.02 29.93
C GLY A 37 -6.67 14.27 28.62
N SER A 38 -7.68 15.13 28.67
CA SER A 38 -8.61 15.46 27.60
C SER A 38 -7.99 16.26 26.45
N SER A 39 -8.39 15.96 25.21
CA SER A 39 -8.99 16.94 24.30
C SER A 39 -9.65 16.22 23.12
N ARG A 40 -10.99 16.26 23.09
CA ARG A 40 -11.80 15.82 21.96
C ARG A 40 -11.72 16.91 20.88
N LEU A 41 -11.17 16.59 19.72
CA LEU A 41 -11.40 17.34 18.49
C LEU A 41 -12.04 16.39 17.48
N PRO A 42 -13.19 16.74 16.87
CA PRO A 42 -13.84 15.90 15.87
C PRO A 42 -13.06 16.06 14.56
N GLN A 43 -12.25 15.06 14.20
CA GLN A 43 -11.50 15.05 12.94
C GLN A 43 -12.31 14.27 11.91
N ARG A 44 -12.87 14.97 10.92
CA ARG A 44 -13.36 14.34 9.69
C ARG A 44 -12.14 13.93 8.87
N TRP A 45 -12.03 12.66 8.52
CA TRP A 45 -10.91 12.12 7.74
C TRP A 45 -11.37 11.88 6.27
N CYS A 46 -10.46 11.94 5.26
CA CYS A 46 -10.69 11.50 3.85
C CYS A 46 -9.61 10.46 3.35
N GLY A 47 -9.96 9.54 2.43
CA GLY A 47 -9.22 8.32 2.01
C GLY A 47 -9.26 6.99 2.82
N GLY A 48 -9.22 5.80 2.17
CA GLY A 48 -9.49 4.46 2.77
C GLY A 48 -8.53 3.97 3.86
N ASP A 49 -9.00 3.02 4.70
CA ASP A 49 -8.29 2.49 5.88
C ASP A 49 -7.55 1.19 5.55
N TYR A 50 -6.25 1.16 5.80
CA TYR A 50 -5.39 0.00 5.57
C TYR A 50 -5.28 -0.86 6.83
N THR A 51 -5.24 -2.18 6.64
CA THR A 51 -5.04 -3.13 7.73
C THR A 51 -3.56 -3.19 8.12
N ALA A 52 -3.25 -3.28 9.42
CA ALA A 52 -1.88 -3.43 9.92
C ALA A 52 -1.36 -4.88 9.74
N THR A 53 -1.49 -5.43 8.53
CA THR A 53 -1.22 -6.85 8.21
C THR A 53 0.09 -7.08 7.45
N PHE A 54 0.87 -6.03 7.19
CA PHE A 54 2.14 -6.08 6.45
C PHE A 54 3.10 -7.19 6.94
N ARG A 55 3.06 -7.51 8.24
CA ARG A 55 3.90 -8.56 8.88
C ARG A 55 3.09 -9.65 9.61
N THR A 56 1.83 -9.89 9.23
CA THR A 56 1.01 -10.94 9.88
C THR A 56 1.08 -12.31 9.19
N HIS A 57 1.94 -12.48 8.17
CA HIS A 57 2.25 -13.81 7.62
C HIS A 57 3.00 -14.68 8.63
N ARG A 58 2.75 -15.99 8.56
CA ARG A 58 3.30 -17.01 9.46
C ARG A 58 4.82 -16.88 9.62
N ARG A 59 5.56 -16.77 8.51
CA ARG A 59 7.01 -16.61 8.49
C ARG A 59 7.53 -15.45 9.35
N SER A 60 6.91 -14.27 9.24
CA SER A 60 7.36 -13.12 10.04
C SER A 60 7.04 -13.30 11.52
N LEU A 61 5.86 -13.83 11.83
CA LEU A 61 5.43 -14.09 13.20
C LEU A 61 6.23 -15.22 13.86
N GLU A 62 6.71 -16.19 13.09
CA GLU A 62 7.53 -17.30 13.58
C GLU A 62 8.86 -16.82 14.18
N LYS A 63 9.43 -15.71 13.67
CA LYS A 63 10.61 -15.05 14.25
C LYS A 63 10.39 -14.63 15.71
N ALA A 64 9.12 -14.47 16.13
CA ALA A 64 8.72 -14.17 17.50
C ALA A 64 7.99 -15.35 18.20
N GLY A 65 7.97 -16.55 17.62
CA GLY A 65 7.27 -17.72 18.14
C GLY A 65 5.73 -17.63 18.06
N LEU A 66 5.21 -16.83 17.13
CA LEU A 66 3.78 -16.54 16.98
C LEU A 66 3.19 -17.03 15.64
N GLY A 67 3.91 -17.85 14.86
CA GLY A 67 3.48 -18.26 13.51
C GLY A 67 2.11 -18.92 13.48
N GLU A 68 1.81 -19.83 14.43
CA GLU A 68 0.50 -20.48 14.55
C GLU A 68 -0.65 -19.52 14.87
N ARG A 69 -0.35 -18.28 15.28
CA ARG A 69 -1.34 -17.23 15.54
C ARG A 69 -1.54 -16.30 14.34
N ALA A 70 -0.97 -16.60 13.17
CA ALA A 70 -1.07 -15.75 11.98
C ALA A 70 -2.52 -15.44 11.58
N ALA A 71 -3.40 -16.46 11.54
CA ALA A 71 -4.82 -16.27 11.24
C ALA A 71 -5.52 -15.37 12.28
N GLU A 72 -5.25 -15.62 13.57
CA GLU A 72 -5.83 -14.86 14.68
C GLU A 72 -5.42 -13.38 14.63
N LEU A 73 -4.13 -13.10 14.47
CA LEU A 73 -3.56 -11.75 14.47
C LEU A 73 -3.97 -10.99 13.21
N THR A 74 -4.03 -11.66 12.06
CA THR A 74 -4.56 -11.08 10.81
C THR A 74 -6.02 -10.66 11.00
N ARG A 75 -6.87 -11.55 11.55
CA ARG A 75 -8.27 -11.22 11.83
C ARG A 75 -8.40 -10.04 12.80
N GLN A 76 -7.63 -10.02 13.89
CA GLN A 76 -7.66 -8.91 14.85
C GLN A 76 -7.26 -7.57 14.21
N ALA A 77 -6.22 -7.56 13.36
CA ALA A 77 -5.81 -6.35 12.64
C ALA A 77 -6.90 -5.84 11.70
N VAL A 78 -7.57 -6.76 10.98
CA VAL A 78 -8.69 -6.42 10.09
C VAL A 78 -9.89 -5.89 10.87
N GLU A 79 -10.26 -6.52 11.99
CA GLU A 79 -11.38 -6.07 12.85
C GLU A 79 -11.16 -4.67 13.41
N ILE A 80 -9.92 -4.32 13.77
CA ILE A 80 -9.58 -2.96 14.20
C ILE A 80 -9.82 -1.97 13.07
N ALA A 81 -9.32 -2.26 11.87
CA ALA A 81 -9.49 -1.39 10.70
C ALA A 81 -10.97 -1.23 10.33
N MET A 82 -11.74 -2.32 10.32
CA MET A 82 -13.18 -2.29 10.04
C MET A 82 -13.94 -1.47 11.09
N ARG A 83 -13.60 -1.58 12.38
CA ARG A 83 -14.25 -0.76 13.41
C ARG A 83 -14.00 0.72 13.21
N VAL A 84 -12.75 1.11 12.95
CA VAL A 84 -12.41 2.51 12.66
C VAL A 84 -13.15 3.00 11.42
N ARG A 85 -13.19 2.19 10.35
CA ARG A 85 -13.96 2.48 9.15
C ARG A 85 -15.43 2.67 9.48
N ASP A 86 -16.07 1.75 10.20
CA ASP A 86 -17.50 1.81 10.49
C ASP A 86 -17.86 3.03 11.39
N GLU A 87 -16.97 3.42 12.30
CA GLU A 87 -17.18 4.56 13.20
C GLU A 87 -16.94 5.91 12.52
N GLU A 88 -15.86 6.02 11.74
CA GLU A 88 -15.43 7.30 11.19
C GLU A 88 -15.91 7.48 9.75
N ARG A 89 -15.99 6.40 8.96
CA ARG A 89 -16.22 6.41 7.50
C ARG A 89 -16.83 5.14 6.89
N PRO A 90 -18.14 4.92 7.09
CA PRO A 90 -18.83 3.72 6.61
C PRO A 90 -18.64 3.39 5.11
N ASP A 91 -18.37 4.40 4.27
CA ASP A 91 -18.22 4.24 2.82
C ASP A 91 -16.79 3.90 2.36
N ALA A 92 -15.80 3.95 3.25
CA ALA A 92 -14.42 3.61 2.91
C ALA A 92 -14.21 2.09 2.77
N LEU A 93 -13.25 1.73 1.92
CA LEU A 93 -12.81 0.35 1.73
C LEU A 93 -11.72 0.01 2.75
N VAL A 94 -11.73 -1.24 3.20
CA VAL A 94 -10.67 -1.84 4.02
C VAL A 94 -9.80 -2.73 3.14
N LEU A 95 -8.52 -2.38 3.04
CA LEU A 95 -7.55 -3.09 2.19
C LEU A 95 -6.68 -4.04 3.02
N GLY A 96 -6.62 -5.30 2.59
CA GLY A 96 -5.73 -6.32 3.14
C GLY A 96 -4.32 -6.17 2.57
N SER A 97 -3.37 -5.74 3.40
CA SER A 97 -1.97 -5.54 2.99
C SER A 97 -1.23 -6.87 2.88
N VAL A 98 -0.58 -7.11 1.74
CA VAL A 98 0.29 -8.25 1.44
C VAL A 98 1.63 -7.73 0.94
N ALA A 99 2.64 -7.76 1.82
CA ALA A 99 3.99 -7.30 1.56
C ALA A 99 4.92 -8.44 1.10
N PRO A 100 6.16 -8.14 0.66
CA PRO A 100 7.17 -9.18 0.45
C PRO A 100 7.37 -10.05 1.69
N LEU A 101 7.67 -11.33 1.48
CA LEU A 101 7.83 -12.30 2.56
C LEU A 101 9.00 -11.93 3.49
N GLU A 102 10.06 -11.34 2.96
CA GLU A 102 11.22 -10.86 3.71
C GLU A 102 11.31 -9.31 3.66
N ASP A 103 12.49 -8.74 3.84
CA ASP A 103 12.65 -7.29 3.84
C ASP A 103 12.43 -6.69 2.45
N CYS A 104 11.65 -5.60 2.37
CA CYS A 104 11.29 -4.99 1.11
C CYS A 104 12.47 -4.32 0.39
N TYR A 105 13.58 -4.04 1.08
CA TYR A 105 14.81 -3.51 0.49
C TYR A 105 15.88 -4.59 0.25
N ARG A 106 15.55 -5.87 0.50
CA ARG A 106 16.46 -7.01 0.31
C ARG A 106 15.87 -8.04 -0.65
N PRO A 107 15.83 -7.74 -1.96
CA PRO A 107 15.34 -8.69 -2.97
C PRO A 107 16.15 -9.99 -3.02
N ASP A 108 17.38 -9.99 -2.49
CA ASP A 108 18.24 -11.17 -2.37
C ASP A 108 17.75 -12.18 -1.30
N LEU A 109 16.84 -11.78 -0.41
CA LEU A 109 16.27 -12.65 0.62
C LEU A 109 14.95 -13.32 0.19
N VAL A 110 14.44 -12.98 -0.99
CA VAL A 110 13.16 -13.51 -1.48
C VAL A 110 13.24 -15.04 -1.62
N PRO A 111 12.28 -15.79 -1.05
CA PRO A 111 12.24 -17.24 -1.19
C PRO A 111 12.02 -17.72 -2.63
N ASP A 112 12.11 -19.04 -2.84
CA ASP A 112 11.74 -19.65 -4.11
C ASP A 112 10.24 -19.43 -4.45
N GLU A 113 9.88 -19.58 -5.72
CA GLU A 113 8.53 -19.30 -6.23
C GLU A 113 7.44 -20.18 -5.59
N GLU A 114 7.74 -21.45 -5.28
CA GLU A 114 6.77 -22.36 -4.64
C GLU A 114 6.48 -21.89 -3.21
N THR A 115 7.51 -21.52 -2.46
CA THR A 115 7.38 -20.92 -1.14
C THR A 115 6.62 -19.61 -1.18
N CYS A 116 6.95 -18.72 -2.12
CA CYS A 116 6.23 -17.46 -2.33
C CYS A 116 4.73 -17.71 -2.58
N MET A 117 4.40 -18.60 -3.50
CA MET A 117 3.01 -18.95 -3.82
C MET A 117 2.25 -19.45 -2.60
N ARG A 118 2.83 -20.40 -1.86
CA ARG A 118 2.19 -21.02 -0.69
C ARG A 118 1.91 -19.99 0.41
N GLU A 119 2.91 -19.20 0.78
CA GLU A 119 2.80 -18.26 1.91
C GLU A 119 1.95 -17.03 1.58
N HIS A 120 2.03 -16.51 0.35
CA HIS A 120 1.12 -15.45 -0.11
C HIS A 120 -0.33 -15.93 -0.16
N THR A 121 -0.56 -17.17 -0.61
CA THR A 121 -1.90 -17.79 -0.60
C THR A 121 -2.46 -17.87 0.83
N GLU A 122 -1.67 -18.37 1.78
CA GLU A 122 -2.08 -18.47 3.19
C GLU A 122 -2.49 -17.11 3.78
N LEU A 123 -1.65 -16.08 3.62
CA LEU A 123 -1.97 -14.74 4.13
C LEU A 123 -3.24 -14.18 3.47
N MET A 124 -3.37 -14.31 2.16
CA MET A 124 -4.55 -13.84 1.44
C MET A 124 -5.83 -14.57 1.87
N GLU A 125 -5.76 -15.87 2.15
CA GLU A 125 -6.90 -16.64 2.67
C GLU A 125 -7.33 -16.13 4.06
N HIS A 126 -6.37 -15.82 4.94
CA HIS A 126 -6.67 -15.19 6.23
C HIS A 126 -7.33 -13.82 6.07
N LEU A 127 -6.82 -12.98 5.16
CA LEU A 127 -7.38 -11.66 4.88
C LEU A 127 -8.80 -11.72 4.33
N VAL A 128 -9.04 -12.61 3.36
CA VAL A 128 -10.37 -12.82 2.78
C VAL A 128 -11.35 -13.35 3.83
N ALA A 129 -10.93 -14.32 4.65
CA ALA A 129 -11.75 -14.84 5.74
C ALA A 129 -12.09 -13.78 6.80
N ALA A 130 -11.18 -12.83 7.04
CA ALA A 130 -11.39 -11.71 7.95
C ALA A 130 -12.30 -10.60 7.38
N GLY A 131 -12.60 -10.62 6.07
CA GLY A 131 -13.61 -9.76 5.46
C GLY A 131 -13.11 -8.46 4.83
N VAL A 132 -11.83 -8.40 4.40
CA VAL A 132 -11.32 -7.24 3.64
C VAL A 132 -12.06 -7.04 2.32
N ASP A 133 -12.19 -5.78 1.86
CA ASP A 133 -12.86 -5.46 0.61
C ASP A 133 -12.02 -5.85 -0.62
N LEU A 134 -10.70 -5.68 -0.52
CA LEU A 134 -9.71 -5.94 -1.56
C LEU A 134 -8.36 -6.33 -0.94
N ILE A 135 -7.58 -7.10 -1.70
CA ILE A 135 -6.16 -7.36 -1.41
C ILE A 135 -5.31 -6.29 -2.08
N LEU A 136 -4.41 -5.65 -1.32
CA LEU A 136 -3.31 -4.87 -1.86
C LEU A 136 -2.03 -5.68 -1.71
N ILE A 137 -1.53 -6.19 -2.84
CA ILE A 137 -0.16 -6.68 -2.95
C ILE A 137 0.73 -5.44 -3.03
N GLU A 138 1.54 -5.16 -2.03
CA GLU A 138 2.36 -3.94 -2.00
C GLU A 138 3.84 -4.22 -1.89
N THR A 139 4.62 -3.25 -2.34
CA THR A 139 6.07 -3.22 -2.15
C THR A 139 6.82 -4.38 -2.81
N MET A 140 6.28 -4.98 -3.87
CA MET A 140 6.94 -6.08 -4.56
C MET A 140 8.25 -5.58 -5.20
N ASN A 141 9.37 -6.20 -4.82
CA ASN A 141 10.73 -5.76 -5.16
C ASN A 141 11.48 -6.73 -6.09
N GLN A 142 10.86 -7.87 -6.42
CA GLN A 142 11.37 -8.88 -7.34
C GLN A 142 10.22 -9.45 -8.18
N LEU A 143 10.50 -9.78 -9.45
CA LEU A 143 9.47 -10.19 -10.41
C LEU A 143 8.90 -11.59 -10.15
N GLY A 144 9.71 -12.50 -9.62
CA GLY A 144 9.31 -13.86 -9.25
C GLY A 144 8.25 -13.88 -8.15
N GLU A 145 8.52 -13.20 -7.04
CA GLU A 145 7.56 -13.06 -5.93
C GLU A 145 6.29 -12.32 -6.36
N ALA A 146 6.43 -11.24 -7.13
CA ALA A 146 5.27 -10.52 -7.67
C ALA A 146 4.35 -11.43 -8.49
N ARG A 147 4.92 -12.29 -9.35
CA ARG A 147 4.14 -13.29 -10.11
C ARG A 147 3.42 -14.28 -9.20
N ALA A 148 4.12 -14.81 -8.20
CA ALA A 148 3.54 -15.75 -7.25
C ALA A 148 2.37 -15.12 -6.47
N ALA A 149 2.54 -13.90 -5.97
CA ALA A 149 1.50 -13.16 -5.25
C ALA A 149 0.29 -12.85 -6.16
N VAL A 150 0.52 -12.45 -7.43
CA VAL A 150 -0.55 -12.21 -8.40
C VAL A 150 -1.36 -13.48 -8.68
N GLN A 151 -0.68 -14.61 -8.86
CA GLN A 151 -1.35 -15.90 -9.08
C GLN A 151 -2.16 -16.34 -7.85
N ALA A 152 -1.61 -16.15 -6.64
CA ALA A 152 -2.33 -16.39 -5.40
C ALA A 152 -3.59 -15.51 -5.30
N ALA A 153 -3.48 -14.21 -5.57
CA ALA A 153 -4.60 -13.28 -5.52
C ALA A 153 -5.70 -13.61 -6.55
N ARG A 154 -5.33 -14.04 -7.76
CA ARG A 154 -6.31 -14.50 -8.76
C ARG A 154 -7.11 -15.70 -8.29
N ARG A 155 -6.50 -16.60 -7.52
CA ARG A 155 -7.15 -17.78 -6.96
C ARG A 155 -8.03 -17.44 -5.76
N VAL A 156 -7.49 -16.68 -4.81
CA VAL A 156 -8.11 -16.43 -3.49
C VAL A 156 -9.09 -15.27 -3.52
N ALA A 157 -8.82 -14.23 -4.31
CA ALA A 157 -9.60 -13.00 -4.40
C ALA A 157 -9.83 -12.58 -5.87
N PRO A 158 -10.48 -13.41 -6.71
CA PRO A 158 -10.64 -13.15 -8.14
C PRO A 158 -11.31 -11.80 -8.40
N GLY A 159 -10.62 -10.95 -9.17
CA GLY A 159 -11.08 -9.60 -9.48
C GLY A 159 -11.21 -8.68 -8.25
N LYS A 160 -10.57 -9.00 -7.12
CA LYS A 160 -10.57 -8.21 -5.89
C LYS A 160 -9.15 -7.94 -5.36
N TRP A 161 -8.23 -7.61 -6.25
CA TRP A 161 -6.84 -7.36 -5.89
C TRP A 161 -6.25 -6.18 -6.69
N MET A 162 -5.22 -5.58 -6.12
CA MET A 162 -4.38 -4.54 -6.73
C MET A 162 -2.92 -4.81 -6.38
N ILE A 163 -1.98 -4.21 -7.11
CA ILE A 163 -0.55 -4.43 -6.90
C ILE A 163 0.26 -3.13 -6.94
N SER A 164 1.29 -3.02 -6.11
CA SER A 164 2.33 -2.01 -6.21
C SER A 164 3.74 -2.58 -6.09
N PHE A 165 4.67 -1.87 -6.71
CA PHE A 165 6.07 -2.25 -6.81
C PHE A 165 6.98 -1.27 -6.06
N CYS A 166 8.07 -1.80 -5.51
CA CYS A 166 9.19 -1.03 -5.00
C CYS A 166 10.29 -1.02 -6.07
N THR A 167 10.50 0.13 -6.70
CA THR A 167 11.44 0.31 -7.81
C THR A 167 12.74 0.95 -7.32
N SER A 168 13.81 0.69 -8.06
CA SER A 168 15.04 1.47 -7.93
C SER A 168 14.75 2.96 -8.17
N SER A 169 15.36 3.82 -7.36
CA SER A 169 15.40 5.26 -7.61
C SER A 169 16.59 5.65 -8.50
N ASP A 170 17.54 4.72 -8.67
CA ASP A 170 18.69 4.87 -9.54
C ASP A 170 18.41 4.23 -10.91
N GLY A 171 18.68 4.97 -11.98
CA GLY A 171 18.50 4.50 -13.34
C GLY A 171 17.11 4.81 -13.92
N PRO A 172 16.73 4.14 -15.03
CA PRO A 172 15.45 4.38 -15.69
C PRO A 172 14.25 3.90 -14.86
N PRO A 173 13.05 4.47 -15.05
CA PRO A 173 11.86 3.99 -14.38
C PRO A 173 11.51 2.56 -14.82
N GLY A 174 10.73 1.86 -13.99
CA GLY A 174 10.27 0.51 -14.28
C GLY A 174 11.26 -0.61 -13.93
N VAL A 175 12.36 -0.30 -13.23
CA VAL A 175 13.33 -1.27 -12.73
C VAL A 175 13.08 -1.57 -11.25
N LEU A 176 12.88 -2.83 -10.91
CA LEU A 176 12.74 -3.29 -9.53
C LEU A 176 14.06 -3.22 -8.76
N LEU A 177 14.03 -3.30 -7.43
CA LEU A 177 15.26 -3.36 -6.63
C LEU A 177 16.13 -4.60 -6.97
N SER A 178 15.53 -5.67 -7.49
CA SER A 178 16.27 -6.83 -8.02
C SER A 178 17.02 -6.57 -9.34
N GLY A 179 16.85 -5.39 -9.94
CA GLY A 179 17.38 -5.04 -11.27
C GLY A 179 16.53 -5.55 -12.44
N GLU A 180 15.43 -6.26 -12.18
CA GLU A 180 14.51 -6.76 -13.21
C GLU A 180 13.58 -5.64 -13.72
N GLU A 181 13.31 -5.64 -15.02
CA GLU A 181 12.32 -4.74 -15.63
C GLU A 181 10.88 -5.21 -15.34
N LEU A 182 9.99 -4.26 -15.04
CA LEU A 182 8.56 -4.51 -14.78
C LEU A 182 7.76 -4.83 -16.04
N ALA A 183 8.18 -4.31 -17.21
CA ALA A 183 7.42 -4.36 -18.46
C ALA A 183 6.85 -5.76 -18.81
N PRO A 184 7.60 -6.88 -18.64
CA PRO A 184 7.07 -8.22 -18.90
C PRO A 184 5.86 -8.61 -18.04
N LEU A 185 5.82 -8.13 -16.79
CA LEU A 185 4.70 -8.42 -15.88
C LEU A 185 3.52 -7.48 -16.11
N LEU A 186 3.75 -6.19 -16.44
CA LEU A 186 2.67 -5.20 -16.61
C LEU A 186 1.60 -5.65 -17.61
N SER A 187 2.04 -6.24 -18.74
CA SER A 187 1.14 -6.78 -19.77
C SER A 187 0.17 -7.86 -19.25
N GLN A 188 0.49 -8.48 -18.11
CA GLN A 188 -0.28 -9.54 -17.48
C GLN A 188 -1.20 -9.03 -16.38
N LEU A 189 -1.24 -7.73 -16.06
CA LEU A 189 -1.99 -7.18 -14.91
C LEU A 189 -3.35 -6.58 -15.28
N GLY A 190 -3.89 -6.88 -16.47
CA GLY A 190 -5.15 -6.29 -16.96
C GLY A 190 -6.39 -6.60 -16.12
N ASP A 191 -6.34 -7.62 -15.25
CA ASP A 191 -7.39 -7.98 -14.30
C ASP A 191 -7.19 -7.39 -12.89
N ALA A 192 -6.08 -6.69 -12.65
CA ALA A 192 -5.86 -5.94 -11.41
C ALA A 192 -6.80 -4.73 -11.34
N ARG A 193 -7.27 -4.39 -10.14
CA ARG A 193 -8.09 -3.19 -9.92
C ARG A 193 -7.30 -1.90 -10.00
N ALA A 194 -6.02 -1.97 -9.70
CA ALA A 194 -5.07 -0.89 -9.84
C ALA A 194 -3.65 -1.45 -9.83
N VAL A 195 -2.72 -0.73 -10.46
CA VAL A 195 -1.29 -1.04 -10.50
C VAL A 195 -0.51 0.21 -10.07
N GLY A 196 0.61 0.07 -9.37
CA GLY A 196 1.32 1.25 -8.89
C GLY A 196 2.71 1.06 -8.37
N VAL A 197 3.15 2.11 -7.68
CA VAL A 197 4.44 2.15 -6.99
C VAL A 197 4.29 2.68 -5.57
N ASN A 198 5.08 2.12 -4.66
CA ASN A 198 5.17 2.55 -3.28
C ASN A 198 6.53 2.23 -2.66
N CYS A 199 6.77 2.75 -1.46
CA CYS A 199 8.04 2.56 -0.74
C CYS A 199 9.26 3.12 -1.50
N VAL A 200 9.00 4.08 -2.39
CA VAL A 200 9.95 4.86 -3.20
C VAL A 200 9.89 6.32 -2.73
N ALA A 201 11.02 7.04 -2.78
CA ALA A 201 11.08 8.46 -2.42
C ALA A 201 10.05 9.28 -3.21
N ALA A 202 9.34 10.21 -2.54
CA ALA A 202 8.22 10.93 -3.13
C ALA A 202 8.58 11.72 -4.42
N ASN A 203 9.82 12.18 -4.52
CA ASN A 203 10.35 12.88 -5.70
C ASN A 203 10.57 11.96 -6.91
N ALA A 204 10.82 10.66 -6.71
CA ALA A 204 11.09 9.69 -7.77
C ALA A 204 9.83 8.98 -8.31
N ILE A 205 8.68 9.11 -7.63
CA ILE A 205 7.44 8.41 -8.02
C ILE A 205 6.86 8.91 -9.36
N VAL A 206 7.03 10.18 -9.70
CA VAL A 206 6.37 10.78 -10.88
C VAL A 206 6.74 10.07 -12.19
N ASP A 207 8.01 9.71 -12.35
CA ASP A 207 8.52 9.04 -13.54
C ASP A 207 7.98 7.59 -13.63
N GLN A 208 7.86 6.92 -12.48
CA GLN A 208 7.25 5.60 -12.40
C GLN A 208 5.77 5.63 -12.78
N VAL A 209 5.03 6.64 -12.31
CA VAL A 209 3.61 6.82 -12.67
C VAL A 209 3.46 7.05 -14.17
N GLY A 210 4.34 7.86 -14.78
CA GLY A 210 4.36 8.08 -16.22
C GLY A 210 4.52 6.79 -17.01
N LEU A 211 5.52 5.97 -16.65
CA LEU A 211 5.76 4.66 -17.25
C LEU A 211 4.55 3.72 -17.10
N LEU A 212 3.97 3.65 -15.90
CA LEU A 212 2.82 2.79 -15.65
C LEU A 212 1.59 3.24 -16.43
N ARG A 213 1.35 4.56 -16.55
CA ARG A 213 0.25 5.10 -17.33
C ARG A 213 0.39 4.82 -18.82
N GLU A 214 1.61 4.90 -19.36
CA GLU A 214 1.89 4.54 -20.75
C GLU A 214 1.64 3.04 -21.00
N ALA A 215 2.15 2.18 -20.12
CA ALA A 215 2.00 0.73 -20.24
C ALA A 215 0.56 0.25 -19.98
N LEU A 216 -0.21 0.96 -19.15
CA LEU A 216 -1.56 0.58 -18.72
C LEU A 216 -2.56 1.76 -18.87
N PRO A 217 -2.94 2.13 -20.10
CA PRO A 217 -3.75 3.33 -20.36
C PRO A 217 -5.08 3.36 -19.62
N GLU A 218 -5.74 2.21 -19.48
CA GLU A 218 -7.09 2.08 -18.90
C GLU A 218 -7.08 1.63 -17.43
N THR A 219 -5.94 1.21 -16.89
CA THR A 219 -5.86 0.72 -15.51
C THR A 219 -5.71 1.89 -14.54
N PRO A 220 -6.44 1.91 -13.40
CA PRO A 220 -6.17 2.88 -12.35
C PRO A 220 -4.74 2.75 -11.84
N ILE A 221 -4.03 3.88 -11.73
CA ILE A 221 -2.67 3.91 -11.20
C ILE A 221 -2.67 4.38 -9.76
N LEU A 222 -1.99 3.64 -8.89
CA LEU A 222 -1.86 3.95 -7.47
C LEU A 222 -0.41 4.39 -7.14
N ALA A 223 -0.25 5.42 -6.32
CA ALA A 223 1.04 6.03 -6.03
C ALA A 223 1.10 6.57 -4.60
N TYR A 224 2.00 6.07 -3.77
CA TYR A 224 2.16 6.55 -2.39
C TYR A 224 3.61 6.46 -1.93
N GLY A 225 4.19 7.63 -1.68
CA GLY A 225 5.63 7.79 -1.52
C GLY A 225 6.10 7.96 -0.10
N ASN A 226 7.40 7.76 0.03
CA ASN A 226 8.17 7.93 1.23
C ASN A 226 8.57 9.40 1.43
N THR A 227 8.57 9.87 2.68
CA THR A 227 9.14 11.20 3.02
C THR A 227 10.60 11.14 3.46
N GLY A 228 11.14 9.94 3.69
CA GLY A 228 12.56 9.68 4.00
C GLY A 228 13.15 8.62 3.08
N HIS A 229 14.29 8.06 3.46
CA HIS A 229 14.98 7.02 2.70
C HIS A 229 15.52 5.91 3.60
N ALA A 230 15.81 4.75 3.02
CA ALA A 230 16.60 3.72 3.68
C ALA A 230 18.09 3.98 3.41
N ASP A 231 18.95 3.76 4.40
CA ASP A 231 20.40 3.75 4.21
C ASP A 231 20.89 2.44 3.56
N GLU A 232 22.21 2.33 3.33
CA GLU A 232 22.84 1.16 2.70
C GLU A 232 22.64 -0.14 3.51
N ASP A 233 22.43 -0.02 4.83
CA ASP A 233 22.15 -1.14 5.74
C ASP A 233 20.64 -1.45 5.85
N GLY A 234 19.79 -0.70 5.14
CA GLY A 234 18.33 -0.83 5.16
C GLY A 234 17.64 -0.14 6.33
N ASN A 235 18.35 0.66 7.13
CA ASN A 235 17.74 1.42 8.24
C ASN A 235 17.01 2.65 7.72
N TRP A 236 15.86 2.94 8.32
CA TRP A 236 15.04 4.09 7.94
C TRP A 236 15.60 5.41 8.49
N ILE A 237 15.98 6.32 7.59
CA ILE A 237 16.41 7.68 7.92
C ILE A 237 15.25 8.67 7.73
N SER A 238 14.91 9.39 8.79
CA SER A 238 13.84 10.40 8.82
C SER A 238 14.34 11.85 8.84
N SER A 239 15.66 12.09 8.77
CA SER A 239 16.25 13.43 8.87
C SER A 239 15.78 14.38 7.76
N ASP A 240 15.38 13.83 6.62
CA ASP A 240 15.01 14.59 5.42
C ASP A 240 13.48 14.54 5.18
N ALA A 241 12.70 14.33 6.25
CA ALA A 241 11.25 14.21 6.19
C ALA A 241 10.62 15.44 5.51
N ILE A 242 9.98 15.20 4.37
CA ILE A 242 9.20 16.20 3.63
C ILE A 242 8.09 16.76 4.54
N HIS A 243 7.94 18.08 4.60
CA HIS A 243 6.87 18.70 5.38
C HIS A 243 5.48 18.36 4.77
N PRO A 244 4.40 18.21 5.58
CA PRO A 244 3.06 17.89 5.07
C PRO A 244 2.57 18.76 3.91
N ASP A 245 2.83 20.07 3.94
CA ASP A 245 2.40 20.98 2.88
C ASP A 245 3.25 20.84 1.60
N ASP A 246 4.53 20.49 1.72
CA ASP A 246 5.42 20.26 0.58
C ASP A 246 5.09 18.93 -0.11
N TYR A 247 4.66 17.92 0.66
CA TYR A 247 4.21 16.63 0.14
C TYR A 247 3.03 16.77 -0.84
N VAL A 248 2.20 17.80 -0.69
CA VAL A 248 1.09 18.10 -1.61
C VAL A 248 1.57 18.33 -3.04
N ALA A 249 2.74 18.97 -3.22
CA ALA A 249 3.30 19.23 -4.55
C ALA A 249 3.71 17.91 -5.24
N HIS A 250 4.29 16.97 -4.50
CA HIS A 250 4.62 15.64 -5.03
C HIS A 250 3.36 14.87 -5.41
N VAL A 251 2.35 14.82 -4.53
CA VAL A 251 1.09 14.14 -4.86
C VAL A 251 0.41 14.77 -6.08
N THR A 252 0.49 16.09 -6.22
CA THR A 252 -0.03 16.81 -7.39
C THR A 252 0.64 16.35 -8.68
N SER A 253 1.97 16.22 -8.70
CA SER A 253 2.68 15.77 -9.90
C SER A 253 2.35 14.33 -10.27
N TRP A 254 2.11 13.45 -9.28
CA TRP A 254 1.67 12.08 -9.56
C TRP A 254 0.30 12.04 -10.22
N ILE A 255 -0.64 12.87 -9.75
CA ILE A 255 -1.99 12.99 -10.34
C ILE A 255 -1.91 13.50 -11.78
N GLU A 256 -1.07 14.50 -12.03
CA GLU A 256 -0.83 15.04 -13.37
C GLU A 256 -0.24 13.97 -14.31
N ALA A 257 0.70 13.16 -13.81
CA ALA A 257 1.28 12.03 -14.54
C ALA A 257 0.29 10.87 -14.77
N GLY A 258 -0.84 10.82 -14.06
CA GLY A 258 -1.90 9.85 -14.29
C GLY A 258 -2.26 8.96 -13.10
N ALA A 259 -1.75 9.22 -11.90
CA ALA A 259 -2.22 8.55 -10.70
C ALA A 259 -3.69 8.88 -10.41
N SER A 260 -4.46 7.87 -10.02
CA SER A 260 -5.88 7.96 -9.65
C SER A 260 -6.12 7.55 -8.19
N ILE A 261 -5.15 6.88 -7.58
CA ILE A 261 -5.15 6.55 -6.16
C ILE A 261 -3.84 7.09 -5.59
N VAL A 262 -3.90 7.92 -4.56
CA VAL A 262 -2.72 8.55 -3.97
C VAL A 262 -2.69 8.42 -2.46
N GLY A 263 -1.52 8.25 -1.87
CA GLY A 263 -1.38 8.07 -0.43
C GLY A 263 -0.02 8.50 0.10
N GLY A 264 0.33 7.99 1.28
CA GLY A 264 1.65 8.17 1.88
C GLY A 264 2.22 6.86 2.41
N CYS A 265 3.53 6.64 2.31
CA CYS A 265 4.20 5.42 2.78
C CYS A 265 5.13 5.75 3.97
N CYS A 266 6.32 5.14 4.06
CA CYS A 266 7.23 5.32 5.19
C CYS A 266 7.60 6.80 5.40
N GLY A 267 7.54 7.22 6.67
CA GLY A 267 7.80 8.61 7.09
C GLY A 267 6.61 9.56 6.95
N THR A 268 5.55 9.18 6.22
CA THR A 268 4.34 9.99 6.17
C THR A 268 3.54 9.88 7.47
N THR A 269 2.64 10.85 7.68
CA THR A 269 1.84 10.95 8.90
C THR A 269 0.43 11.39 8.55
N PRO A 270 -0.53 11.28 9.49
CA PRO A 270 -1.86 11.88 9.36
C PRO A 270 -1.89 13.34 8.90
N GLN A 271 -0.86 14.14 9.23
CA GLN A 271 -0.80 15.53 8.80
C GLN A 271 -0.58 15.65 7.29
N HIS A 272 0.25 14.79 6.69
CA HIS A 272 0.49 14.74 5.25
C HIS A 272 -0.81 14.44 4.48
N ILE A 273 -1.53 13.40 4.93
CA ILE A 273 -2.80 13.01 4.33
C ILE A 273 -3.85 14.12 4.43
N ARG A 274 -3.93 14.81 5.58
CA ARG A 274 -4.83 15.95 5.74
C ARG A 274 -4.46 17.11 4.83
N ALA A 275 -3.16 17.40 4.66
CA ALA A 275 -2.69 18.45 3.77
C ALA A 275 -3.06 18.13 2.31
N VAL A 276 -2.82 16.89 1.86
CA VAL A 276 -3.21 16.40 0.53
C VAL A 276 -4.72 16.52 0.33
N THR A 277 -5.50 16.01 1.29
CA THR A 277 -6.96 16.06 1.24
C THR A 277 -7.47 17.49 1.09
N ARG A 278 -7.08 18.36 2.01
CA ARG A 278 -7.54 19.74 2.09
C ARG A 278 -7.22 20.54 0.84
N ASN A 279 -6.08 20.29 0.20
CA ASN A 279 -5.60 21.08 -0.94
C ASN A 279 -6.04 20.52 -2.29
N LEU A 280 -6.23 19.19 -2.41
CA LEU A 280 -6.46 18.54 -3.70
C LEU A 280 -7.87 18.00 -3.90
N PHE A 281 -8.61 17.72 -2.83
CA PHE A 281 -9.95 17.15 -2.89
C PHE A 281 -10.97 18.11 -2.24
N CYS A 282 -12.00 18.45 -3.00
CA CYS A 282 -13.16 19.21 -2.52
C CYS A 282 -14.27 18.27 -2.05
#